data_AF-A0A1Y4G371-F1
#
_entry.id   AF-A0A1Y4G371-F1
#
_cell.length_a   1.000
_cell.length_b   1.000
_cell.length_c   1.000
_cell.angle_alpha   90.00
_cell.angle_beta   90.00
_cell.angle_gamma   90.00
#
_symmetry.space_group_name_H-M   'P 1'
#
loop_
_entity.id
_entity.type
_entity.pdbx_description
1 polymer ?
#
loop_
_entity_poly.entity_id
_entity_poly.type
_entity_poly.pdbx_seq_one_letter_code
_entity_poly.pdbx_strand_id
1 'polypeptide(L)'
;DNRRSMIYIDNFCECVRQIIDAARGGIFFPQNEEYVSTKDVIVKAREITGRGTVILPCPKFVVSLFSKNATFNKAFGSKIYDKNLSQSKKYITVDFTDGLKRMLVDHA
;
A
#
# COMPACT_ATOMS: atom_id res chain seq x y z
N ASP A 1 8.33 -10.90 -7.15
CA ASP A 1 7.91 -9.57 -6.68
C ASP A 1 6.83 -9.66 -5.64
N ASN A 2 6.96 -8.82 -4.61
CA ASN A 2 5.91 -8.51 -3.66
C ASN A 2 5.02 -7.42 -4.26
N ARG A 3 3.70 -7.60 -4.30
CA ARG A 3 2.76 -6.51 -4.63
C ARG A 3 1.62 -6.46 -3.63
N ARG A 4 1.14 -5.25 -3.36
CA ARG A 4 0.07 -5.00 -2.40
C ARG A 4 -0.96 -4.03 -2.96
N SER A 5 -2.22 -4.34 -2.69
CA SER A 5 -3.33 -3.41 -2.82
C SER A 5 -3.35 -2.56 -1.55
N MET A 6 -2.77 -1.36 -1.64
CA MET A 6 -2.62 -0.44 -0.52
C MET A 6 -3.76 0.58 -0.57
N ILE A 7 -4.07 1.19 0.57
CA ILE A 7 -5.02 2.31 0.65
C ILE A 7 -4.47 3.34 1.62
N TYR A 8 -4.44 4.61 1.22
CA TYR A 8 -4.11 5.71 2.12
C TYR A 8 -5.30 6.02 3.05
N ILE A 9 -5.05 6.38 4.29
CA ILE A 9 -6.10 6.50 5.31
C ILE A 9 -7.14 7.56 4.95
N ASP A 10 -6.74 8.72 4.41
CA ASP A 10 -7.71 9.75 4.02
C ASP A 10 -8.56 9.32 2.82
N ASN A 11 -7.97 8.60 1.86
CA ASN A 11 -8.71 8.02 0.73
C ASN A 11 -9.71 6.97 1.22
N PHE A 12 -9.35 6.18 2.23
CA PHE A 12 -10.26 5.23 2.87
C PHE A 12 -11.42 5.95 3.56
N CYS A 13 -11.13 6.99 4.36
CA CYS A 13 -12.15 7.79 5.01
C CYS A 13 -13.11 8.45 4.01
N GLU A 14 -12.58 8.98 2.90
CA GLU A 14 -13.39 9.53 1.81
C GLU A 14 -14.25 8.45 1.14
N CYS A 15 -13.75 7.23 0.98
CA CYS A 15 -14.54 6.11 0.49
C CYS A 15 -15.71 5.80 1.44
N VAL A 16 -15.43 5.72 2.75
CA VAL A 16 -16.46 5.50 3.78
C VAL A 16 -17.50 6.61 3.78
N ARG A 17 -17.09 7.87 3.69
CA ARG A 17 -17.99 9.02 3.58
C ARG A 17 -18.93 8.88 2.37
N GLN A 18 -18.39 8.57 1.19
CA GLN A 18 -19.20 8.37 -0.02
C GLN A 18 -20.19 7.21 0.10
N ILE A 19 -19.84 6.13 0.82
CA ILE A 19 -20.73 4.99 1.07
C ILE A 19 -21.90 5.42 1.97
N ILE A 20 -21.60 6.16 3.04
CA ILE A 20 -22.60 6.67 3.99
C ILE A 20 -23.54 7.65 3.29
N ASP A 21 -23.00 8.65 2.58
CA ASP A 21 -23.80 9.68 1.88
C ASP A 21 -24.73 9.09 0.83
N ALA A 22 -24.29 8.02 0.15
CA ALA A 22 -25.09 7.32 -0.84
C ALA A 22 -25.97 6.21 -0.24
N ALA A 23 -25.98 6.04 1.08
CA ALA A 23 -26.69 4.99 1.81
C ALA A 23 -26.49 3.58 1.21
N ARG A 24 -25.26 3.28 0.75
CA ARG A 24 -24.95 2.01 0.07
C ARG A 24 -24.60 0.92 1.08
N GLY A 25 -25.18 -0.27 0.89
CA GLY A 25 -24.77 -1.48 1.59
C GLY A 25 -23.97 -2.41 0.68
N GLY A 26 -23.18 -3.31 1.28
CA GLY A 26 -22.47 -4.37 0.57
C GLY A 26 -20.99 -4.48 0.92
N ILE A 27 -20.25 -5.21 0.08
CA ILE A 27 -18.80 -5.42 0.21
C ILE A 27 -18.09 -4.45 -0.73
N PHE A 28 -17.17 -3.66 -0.18
CA PHE A 28 -16.38 -2.70 -0.92
C PHE A 28 -14.90 -3.06 -0.87
N PHE A 29 -14.18 -2.78 -1.95
CA PHE A 29 -12.76 -3.10 -2.11
C PHE A 29 -11.95 -1.81 -2.35
N PRO A 30 -11.82 -0.91 -1.35
CA PRO A 30 -11.13 0.37 -1.51
C PRO A 30 -9.61 0.21 -1.64
N GLN A 31 -9.02 0.64 -2.75
CA GLN A 31 -7.57 0.62 -2.97
C GLN A 31 -7.08 1.87 -3.69
N ASN A 32 -5.82 2.21 -3.48
CA ASN A 32 -5.11 3.20 -4.28
C ASN A 32 -4.97 2.73 -5.73
N GLU A 33 -4.66 3.67 -6.61
CA GLU A 33 -4.57 3.40 -8.05
C GLU A 33 -3.47 2.40 -8.41
N GLU A 34 -2.34 2.43 -7.71
CA GLU A 34 -1.16 1.65 -8.01
C GLU A 34 -1.04 0.41 -7.13
N TYR A 35 -0.49 -0.67 -7.69
CA TYR A 35 0.01 -1.76 -6.87
C TYR A 35 1.45 -1.45 -6.49
N VAL A 36 1.72 -1.43 -5.19
CA VAL A 36 3.00 -1.01 -4.65
C VAL A 36 3.65 -2.19 -3.93
N SER A 37 4.97 -2.35 -4.07
CA SER A 37 5.73 -3.33 -3.29
C SER A 37 6.24 -2.72 -1.98
N THR A 38 6.54 -3.56 -0.99
CA THR A 38 7.23 -3.12 0.25
C THR A 38 8.56 -2.39 -0.06
N LYS A 39 9.26 -2.80 -1.14
CA LYS A 39 10.49 -2.15 -1.59
C LYS A 39 10.22 -0.72 -2.06
N ASP A 40 9.18 -0.50 -2.88
CA ASP A 40 8.87 0.82 -3.43
C ASP A 40 8.53 1.81 -2.31
N VAL A 41 7.78 1.35 -1.29
CA VAL A 41 7.49 2.14 -0.08
C VAL A 41 8.77 2.59 0.62
N ILE A 42 9.70 1.67 0.88
CA ILE A 42 10.95 1.98 1.60
C ILE A 42 11.82 2.93 0.79
N VAL A 43 12.00 2.66 -0.51
CA VAL A 43 12.82 3.50 -1.39
C VAL A 43 12.25 4.90 -1.44
N LYS A 44 10.95 5.04 -1.68
CA LYS A 44 10.30 6.35 -1.82
C LYS A 44 10.31 7.12 -0.51
N ALA A 45 10.06 6.45 0.62
CA ALA A 45 10.15 7.07 1.94
C ALA A 45 11.56 7.60 2.23
N ARG A 46 12.60 6.81 1.92
CA ARG A 46 13.99 7.24 2.12
C ARG A 46 14.36 8.42 1.23
N GLU A 47 13.96 8.38 -0.05
CA GLU A 47 14.11 9.50 -0.99
C GLU A 47 13.47 10.79 -0.45
N ILE A 48 12.22 10.72 0.02
CA ILE A 48 11.51 11.87 0.62
C ILE A 48 12.27 12.43 1.84
N THR A 49 12.85 11.57 2.67
CA THR A 49 13.65 11.99 3.84
C THR A 49 15.10 12.37 3.52
N GLY A 50 15.49 12.45 2.24
CA GLY A 50 16.85 12.80 1.83
C GLY A 50 17.91 11.72 2.14
N ARG A 51 17.50 10.46 2.29
CA ARG A 51 18.39 9.33 2.61
C ARG A 51 18.57 8.41 1.39
N GLY A 52 19.81 8.02 1.09
CA GLY A 52 20.09 7.05 0.02
C GLY A 52 19.62 5.64 0.37
N THR A 53 19.30 4.79 -0.62
CA THR A 53 18.86 3.40 -0.40
C THR A 53 19.69 2.44 -1.22
N VAL A 54 20.19 1.37 -0.59
CA VAL A 54 20.88 0.26 -1.27
C VAL A 54 20.04 -1.00 -1.11
N ILE A 55 19.76 -1.67 -2.22
CA ILE A 55 18.93 -2.87 -2.25
C ILE A 55 19.80 -4.04 -2.65
N LEU A 56 19.98 -4.97 -1.74
CA LEU A 56 20.75 -6.18 -2.00
C LEU A 56 19.80 -7.30 -2.46
N PRO A 57 20.18 -8.06 -3.52
CA PRO A 57 19.42 -9.24 -3.92
C PRO A 57 19.47 -10.29 -2.81
N CYS A 58 18.33 -10.90 -2.50
CA CYS A 58 18.23 -11.97 -1.49
C CYS A 58 18.17 -13.35 -2.17
N PRO A 59 19.02 -14.32 -1.78
CA PRO A 59 18.97 -15.67 -2.34
C PRO A 59 17.62 -16.36 -2.07
N LYS A 60 17.09 -17.09 -3.08
CA LYS A 60 15.79 -17.77 -2.99
C LYS A 60 15.68 -18.76 -1.82
N PHE A 61 16.79 -19.42 -1.45
CA PHE A 61 16.83 -20.33 -0.31
C PHE A 61 16.53 -19.62 1.01
N VAL A 62 17.06 -18.41 1.20
CA VAL A 62 16.82 -17.59 2.40
C VAL A 62 15.34 -17.22 2.47
N VAL A 63 14.78 -16.74 1.36
CA VAL A 63 13.34 -16.42 1.27
C VAL A 63 12.47 -17.65 1.58
N SER A 64 12.84 -18.83 1.07
CA SER A 64 12.12 -20.08 1.33
C SER A 64 12.15 -20.45 2.81
N LEU A 65 13.31 -20.32 3.47
CA LEU A 65 13.48 -20.62 4.89
C LEU A 65 12.58 -19.74 5.78
N PHE A 66 12.51 -18.45 5.48
CA PHE A 66 11.68 -17.49 6.23
C PHE A 66 10.22 -17.47 5.80
N SER A 67 9.85 -18.00 4.62
CA SER A 67 8.46 -17.98 4.12
C SER A 67 7.47 -18.73 5.01
N LYS A 68 7.94 -19.73 5.78
CA LYS A 68 7.13 -20.46 6.77
C LYS A 68 6.79 -19.60 7.99
N ASN A 69 7.54 -18.53 8.24
CA ASN A 69 7.24 -17.59 9.30
C ASN A 69 6.07 -16.67 8.87
N ALA A 70 5.00 -16.69 9.65
CA ALA A 70 3.79 -15.92 9.35
C ALA A 70 4.04 -14.41 9.25
N THR A 71 4.93 -13.85 10.07
CA THR A 71 5.28 -12.42 10.06
C THR A 71 6.03 -12.05 8.79
N PHE A 72 7.01 -12.88 8.40
CA PHE A 72 7.75 -12.67 7.16
C PHE A 72 6.84 -12.76 5.94
N ASN A 73 5.99 -13.78 5.88
CA ASN A 73 5.02 -13.95 4.80
C ASN A 73 3.97 -12.83 4.79
N LYS A 74 3.57 -12.31 5.97
CA LYS A 74 2.69 -11.16 6.07
C LYS A 74 3.36 -9.92 5.45
N ALA A 75 4.60 -9.61 5.81
CA ALA A 75 5.30 -8.41 5.34
C ALA A 75 5.70 -8.48 3.85
N PHE A 76 6.22 -9.62 3.40
CA PHE A 76 6.84 -9.78 2.07
C PHE A 76 6.05 -10.65 1.10
N GLY A 77 4.94 -11.26 1.52
CA GLY A 77 4.00 -11.93 0.62
C GLY A 77 3.10 -10.95 -0.13
N SER A 78 2.75 -11.28 -1.37
CA SER A 78 1.82 -10.48 -2.17
C SER A 78 0.41 -10.56 -1.61
N LYS A 79 -0.23 -9.40 -1.44
CA LYS A 79 -1.60 -9.25 -0.91
C LYS A 79 -2.35 -8.25 -1.80
N ILE A 80 -2.78 -8.75 -2.96
CA ILE A 80 -3.56 -7.99 -3.93
C ILE A 80 -4.95 -8.61 -4.05
N TYR A 81 -5.92 -7.78 -4.36
CA TYR A 81 -7.16 -8.16 -5.00
C TYR A 81 -7.27 -7.36 -6.31
N ASP A 82 -8.11 -7.80 -7.23
CA ASP A 82 -8.20 -7.22 -8.57
C ASP A 82 -8.60 -5.73 -8.52
N LYS A 83 -7.98 -4.89 -9.36
CA LYS A 83 -8.31 -3.46 -9.50
C LYS A 83 -9.76 -3.24 -9.92
N ASN A 84 -10.31 -4.18 -10.70
CA ASN A 84 -11.68 -4.11 -11.19
C ASN A 84 -12.74 -4.30 -10.10
N LEU A 85 -12.37 -4.80 -8.92
CA LEU A 85 -13.29 -4.91 -7.78
C LEU A 85 -13.60 -3.55 -7.14
N SER A 86 -12.77 -2.53 -7.40
CA SER A 86 -13.05 -1.17 -6.95
C SER A 86 -14.07 -0.50 -7.86
N GLN A 87 -15.32 -0.48 -7.43
CA GLN A 87 -16.46 0.06 -8.19
C GLN A 87 -16.32 1.54 -8.57
N SER A 88 -15.59 2.32 -7.79
CA SER A 88 -15.34 3.75 -8.00
C SER A 88 -13.92 4.07 -7.59
N LYS A 89 -13.26 4.99 -8.29
CA LYS A 89 -11.98 5.59 -7.90
C LYS A 89 -12.13 7.02 -7.37
N LYS A 90 -13.35 7.55 -7.28
CA LYS A 90 -13.63 8.95 -6.90
C LYS A 90 -13.17 9.31 -5.50
N TYR A 91 -12.93 8.33 -4.62
CA TYR A 91 -12.42 8.56 -3.28
C TYR A 91 -10.89 8.72 -3.21
N ILE A 92 -10.18 8.43 -4.30
CA ILE A 92 -8.73 8.58 -4.37
C ILE A 92 -8.45 10.06 -4.59
N THR A 93 -8.16 10.79 -3.51
CA THR A 93 -7.87 12.23 -3.52
C THR A 93 -6.39 12.53 -3.30
N VAL A 94 -5.66 11.56 -2.73
CA VAL A 94 -4.23 11.66 -2.43
C VAL A 94 -3.51 10.50 -3.11
N ASP A 95 -2.49 10.80 -3.89
CA ASP A 95 -1.68 9.76 -4.54
C ASP A 95 -0.68 9.11 -3.56
N PHE A 96 0.00 8.07 -4.04
CA PHE A 96 0.96 7.31 -3.25
C PHE A 96 2.11 8.16 -2.69
N THR A 97 2.68 9.04 -3.52
CA THR A 97 3.85 9.84 -3.14
C THR A 97 3.44 10.91 -2.14
N ASP A 98 2.33 11.60 -2.37
CA ASP A 98 1.85 12.64 -1.47
C ASP A 98 1.32 12.07 -0.16
N GLY A 99 0.69 10.90 -0.18
CA GLY A 99 0.32 10.17 1.03
C GLY A 99 1.55 9.82 1.88
N LEU A 100 2.64 9.35 1.25
CA LEU A 100 3.90 9.10 1.95
C LEU A 100 4.53 10.37 2.50
N LYS A 101 4.52 11.49 1.76
CA LYS A 101 5.04 12.77 2.25
C LYS A 101 4.30 13.21 3.50
N ARG A 102 2.95 13.21 3.48
CA ARG A 102 2.13 13.59 4.65
C ARG A 102 2.49 12.75 5.87
N MET A 103 2.57 11.42 5.70
CA MET A 103 2.93 10.51 6.79
C MET A 103 4.33 10.73 7.36
N LEU A 104 5.29 11.16 6.53
CA LEU A 104 6.69 11.30 6.95
C LEU A 104 7.00 12.69 7.50
N VAL A 105 6.29 13.73 7.05
CA VAL A 105 6.45 15.11 7.53
C VAL A 105 5.94 15.27 8.96
N ASP A 106 4.84 14.60 9.32
CA ASP A 106 4.28 14.67 10.69
C ASP A 106 5.13 13.93 11.75
N HIS A 107 6.19 13.25 11.33
CA HIS A 107 7.07 12.44 12.18
C HIS A 107 8.57 12.81 12.05
N ALA A 108 8.89 13.94 11.42
CA ALA A 108 10.24 14.50 11.31
C ALA A 108 10.44 15.67 12.30
#